data_AF-A0A7W8MSD9-F1
#
_entry.id   AF-A0A7W8MSD9-F1
#
_cell.length_a   1.000
_cell.length_b   1.000
_cell.length_c   1.000
_cell.angle_alpha   90.00
_cell.angle_beta   90.00
_cell.angle_gamma   90.00
#
_symmetry.space_group_name_H-M   'P 1'
#
loop_
_entity.id
_entity.type
_entity.pdbx_description
1 polymer ?
#
loop_
_entity_poly.entity_id
_entity_poly.type
_entity_poly.pdbx_seq_one_letter_code
_entity_poly.pdbx_strand_id
1 'polypeptide(L)'
;MSSNGSSLVKKDSGSVVRKHPKKATKKAAKKHAAKHAKKAVKKTAKKAGGKVAGSPLVYATDYGLMTAFHHMQRASVVISLMEKGTGEDLRDLLERGVKLYRKATEGEEGNKFVLRAIGVLRAAEHLSLAGLYAARDKHRQKVASPTPEWLQKFIAEADHRLEKIEHAERGKGTDLFPVTVELLRQAEDSDHDAHLAFELAMAADALCFALENGL
;
A
#
# COMPACT_ATOMS: atom_id res chain seq x y z
N MET A 1 52.20 -6.38 49.82
CA MET A 1 53.40 -7.22 49.67
C MET A 1 53.45 -7.72 48.23
N SER A 2 54.58 -7.45 47.56
CA SER A 2 55.09 -7.95 46.27
C SER A 2 54.17 -7.80 45.04
N SER A 3 54.34 -6.88 44.07
CA SER A 3 55.51 -6.32 43.34
C SER A 3 56.26 -7.28 42.42
N ASN A 4 56.16 -7.00 41.11
CA ASN A 4 57.18 -7.02 40.02
C ASN A 4 56.40 -7.10 38.69
N GLY A 5 56.35 -6.10 37.79
CA GLY A 5 57.44 -5.31 37.20
C GLY A 5 58.07 -6.11 36.05
N SER A 6 58.36 -5.65 34.84
CA SER A 6 58.35 -4.33 34.16
C SER A 6 58.56 -4.62 32.65
N SER A 7 57.88 -3.88 31.74
CA SER A 7 58.46 -2.88 30.82
C SER A 7 59.15 -3.33 29.52
N LEU A 8 58.96 -2.49 28.50
CA LEU A 8 59.75 -2.19 27.29
C LEU A 8 59.10 -2.62 25.96
N VAL A 9 59.05 -1.86 24.85
CA VAL A 9 59.03 -0.42 24.46
C VAL A 9 59.44 -0.39 22.98
N LYS A 10 58.73 0.44 22.17
CA LYS A 10 59.08 1.03 20.85
C LYS A 10 59.32 0.09 19.64
N LYS A 11 58.61 0.27 18.52
CA LYS A 11 58.71 1.31 17.45
C LYS A 11 60.02 1.26 16.67
N ASP A 12 59.92 0.89 15.39
CA ASP A 12 60.65 1.41 14.23
C ASP A 12 60.30 0.54 13.00
N SER A 13 60.32 0.93 11.74
CA SER A 13 60.22 2.20 11.00
C SER A 13 60.46 1.82 9.51
N GLY A 14 59.94 2.62 8.56
CA GLY A 14 60.33 2.60 7.13
C GLY A 14 59.20 2.26 6.14
N SER A 15 58.47 3.17 5.47
CA SER A 15 58.82 4.28 4.54
C SER A 15 59.49 3.76 3.25
N VAL A 16 59.04 3.94 1.99
CA VAL A 16 58.88 5.16 1.14
C VAL A 16 58.46 4.63 -0.26
N VAL A 17 57.33 5.05 -0.87
CA VAL A 17 57.09 6.20 -1.79
C VAL A 17 57.59 6.05 -3.25
N ARG A 18 56.60 6.11 -4.16
CA ARG A 18 56.52 6.71 -5.54
C ARG A 18 57.52 6.31 -6.65
N LYS A 19 56.95 6.11 -7.86
CA LYS A 19 57.25 6.88 -9.10
C LYS A 19 56.24 6.60 -10.24
N HIS A 20 55.51 7.64 -10.66
CA HIS A 20 54.87 7.81 -11.99
C HIS A 20 55.95 8.18 -13.06
N PRO A 21 55.65 8.64 -14.30
CA PRO A 21 54.73 8.21 -15.38
C PRO A 21 55.46 8.18 -16.77
N LYS A 22 54.78 7.88 -17.89
CA LYS A 22 55.06 8.42 -19.27
C LYS A 22 53.93 8.02 -20.25
N LYS A 23 53.09 8.98 -20.69
CA LYS A 23 53.07 9.71 -21.99
C LYS A 23 52.51 8.88 -23.18
N ALA A 24 51.32 9.23 -23.70
CA ALA A 24 51.06 10.03 -24.93
C ALA A 24 51.07 9.13 -26.21
N THR A 25 50.23 9.22 -27.27
CA THR A 25 49.42 10.29 -27.88
C THR A 25 48.70 9.73 -29.14
N LYS A 26 47.63 10.41 -29.62
CA LYS A 26 47.18 10.55 -31.05
C LYS A 26 46.57 9.30 -31.73
N LYS A 27 45.53 9.29 -32.59
CA LYS A 27 44.69 10.22 -33.40
C LYS A 27 43.45 9.36 -33.82
N ALA A 28 42.20 9.82 -33.71
CA ALA A 28 41.40 10.55 -34.70
C ALA A 28 41.21 9.90 -36.10
N ALA A 29 39.93 9.85 -36.51
CA ALA A 29 39.38 9.73 -37.89
C ALA A 29 39.43 8.32 -38.53
N LYS A 30 38.47 7.85 -39.34
CA LYS A 30 37.45 8.52 -40.15
C LYS A 30 36.42 7.48 -40.65
N LYS A 31 35.25 8.03 -40.99
CA LYS A 31 34.07 7.44 -41.65
C LYS A 31 34.33 6.55 -42.89
N HIS A 32 33.23 5.87 -43.25
CA HIS A 32 32.78 5.37 -44.57
C HIS A 32 32.88 3.84 -44.72
N ALA A 33 31.73 3.15 -44.74
CA ALA A 33 30.92 2.82 -45.93
C ALA A 33 31.44 1.49 -46.54
N ALA A 34 30.65 0.56 -47.08
CA ALA A 34 29.26 0.51 -47.45
C ALA A 34 28.88 -0.98 -47.63
N LYS A 35 27.57 -1.23 -47.61
CA LYS A 35 26.84 -2.03 -48.62
C LYS A 35 27.03 -3.56 -48.73
N HIS A 36 25.85 -4.19 -48.68
CA HIS A 36 25.44 -5.51 -49.21
C HIS A 36 25.89 -6.72 -48.35
N ALA A 37 25.05 -7.73 -48.06
CA ALA A 37 24.03 -8.34 -48.91
C ALA A 37 22.84 -8.91 -48.13
N LYS A 38 21.74 -9.04 -48.88
CA LYS A 38 20.39 -9.49 -48.52
C LYS A 38 20.35 -10.97 -48.12
N LYS A 39 19.51 -11.34 -47.14
CA LYS A 39 18.45 -12.37 -47.26
C LYS A 39 17.53 -12.38 -46.04
N ALA A 40 16.26 -12.58 -46.31
CA ALA A 40 15.12 -12.39 -45.43
C ALA A 40 14.81 -13.60 -44.54
N VAL A 41 14.29 -13.35 -43.33
CA VAL A 41 13.22 -14.17 -42.71
C VAL A 41 12.30 -13.25 -41.89
N LYS A 42 11.00 -13.27 -42.22
CA LYS A 42 9.91 -12.68 -41.44
C LYS A 42 9.91 -13.23 -40.01
N LYS A 43 9.74 -12.36 -39.00
CA LYS A 43 8.74 -12.54 -37.92
C LYS A 43 8.61 -11.26 -37.10
N THR A 44 7.40 -10.73 -37.16
CA THR A 44 6.80 -9.71 -36.30
C THR A 44 7.01 -9.99 -34.82
N ALA A 45 7.53 -9.01 -34.09
CA ALA A 45 7.28 -8.86 -32.66
C ALA A 45 7.13 -7.36 -32.35
N LYS A 46 5.90 -6.86 -32.52
CA LYS A 46 5.43 -5.66 -31.81
C LYS A 46 5.58 -5.97 -30.32
N LYS A 47 6.57 -5.40 -29.64
CA LYS A 47 6.50 -5.28 -28.17
C LYS A 47 5.50 -4.18 -27.88
N ALA A 48 4.27 -4.64 -27.64
CA ALA A 48 3.19 -3.85 -27.09
C ALA A 48 3.64 -3.22 -25.76
N GLY A 49 3.22 -1.98 -25.55
CA GLY A 49 3.50 -1.22 -24.35
C GLY A 49 3.11 -1.98 -23.10
N GLY A 50 3.92 -1.79 -22.06
CA GLY A 50 3.59 -2.20 -20.71
C GLY A 50 2.27 -1.55 -20.32
N LYS A 51 1.19 -2.35 -20.34
CA LYS A 51 -0.01 -2.01 -19.58
C LYS A 51 0.41 -2.01 -18.11
N VAL A 52 0.35 -0.82 -17.53
CA VAL A 52 0.09 -0.60 -16.12
C VAL A 52 -0.85 -1.71 -15.63
N ALA A 53 -0.45 -2.40 -14.57
CA ALA A 53 -1.31 -3.35 -13.87
C ALA A 53 -2.51 -2.57 -13.35
N GLY A 54 -3.53 -2.46 -14.19
CA GLY A 54 -4.84 -1.96 -13.80
C GLY A 54 -5.37 -2.90 -12.73
N SER A 55 -5.88 -2.30 -11.66
CA SER A 55 -6.63 -2.90 -10.58
C SER A 55 -7.48 -4.07 -11.08
N PRO A 56 -7.57 -5.18 -10.33
CA PRO A 56 -8.25 -6.38 -10.80
C PRO A 56 -9.67 -6.02 -11.23
N LEU A 57 -9.95 -6.24 -12.52
CA LEU A 57 -11.26 -6.12 -13.12
C LEU A 57 -12.13 -7.21 -12.48
N VAL A 58 -12.80 -6.90 -11.37
CA VAL A 58 -13.72 -7.82 -10.69
C VAL A 58 -14.83 -8.16 -11.67
N TYR A 59 -14.86 -9.41 -12.14
CA TYR A 59 -15.95 -9.88 -13.00
C TYR A 59 -17.27 -9.82 -12.22
N ALA A 60 -18.20 -9.10 -12.84
CA ALA A 60 -19.32 -8.39 -12.28
C ALA A 60 -20.37 -9.29 -11.61
N THR A 61 -20.90 -8.82 -10.48
CA THR A 61 -21.91 -9.41 -9.58
C THR A 61 -21.41 -10.51 -8.64
N ASP A 62 -21.34 -11.79 -9.01
CA ASP A 62 -21.16 -12.87 -8.02
C ASP A 62 -19.83 -12.81 -7.24
N TYR A 63 -18.71 -12.61 -7.93
CA TYR A 63 -17.41 -12.49 -7.26
C TYR A 63 -17.31 -11.24 -6.40
N GLY A 64 -17.92 -10.13 -6.83
CA GLY A 64 -17.95 -8.89 -6.07
C GLY A 64 -18.86 -8.96 -4.85
N LEU A 65 -20.03 -9.59 -4.97
CA LEU A 65 -20.94 -9.86 -3.85
C LEU A 65 -20.30 -10.81 -2.85
N MET A 66 -19.64 -11.87 -3.30
CA MET A 66 -18.92 -12.78 -2.42
C MET A 66 -17.77 -12.06 -1.69
N THR A 67 -17.04 -11.18 -2.39
CA THR A 67 -15.98 -10.35 -1.79
C THR A 67 -16.55 -9.42 -0.72
N ALA A 68 -17.61 -8.69 -1.02
CA ALA A 68 -18.30 -7.82 -0.06
C ALA A 68 -18.80 -8.62 1.16
N PHE A 69 -19.41 -9.79 0.92
CA PHE A 69 -19.89 -10.67 1.97
C PHE A 69 -18.77 -11.14 2.90
N HIS A 70 -17.60 -11.50 2.37
CA HIS A 70 -16.45 -11.88 3.19
C HIS A 70 -15.96 -10.74 4.09
N HIS A 71 -15.86 -9.51 3.57
CA HIS A 71 -15.52 -8.35 4.39
C HIS A 71 -16.55 -8.10 5.49
N MET A 72 -17.84 -8.19 5.15
CA MET A 72 -18.94 -8.09 6.11
C MET A 72 -18.81 -9.12 7.24
N GLN A 73 -18.56 -10.39 6.91
CA GLN A 73 -18.40 -11.44 7.90
C GLN A 73 -17.20 -11.18 8.82
N ARG A 74 -16.04 -10.83 8.25
CA ARG A 74 -14.81 -10.58 9.01
C ARG A 74 -14.96 -9.38 9.93
N ALA A 75 -15.51 -8.26 9.44
CA ALA A 75 -15.83 -7.09 10.24
C ALA A 75 -16.81 -7.42 11.37
N SER A 76 -17.90 -8.14 11.06
CA SER A 76 -18.93 -8.51 12.05
C SER A 76 -18.36 -9.35 13.19
N VAL A 77 -17.49 -10.32 12.87
CA VAL A 77 -16.82 -11.16 13.89
C VAL A 77 -16.00 -10.29 14.83
N VAL A 78 -15.16 -9.40 14.30
CA VAL A 78 -14.30 -8.56 15.15
C VAL A 78 -15.12 -7.56 15.97
N ILE A 79 -16.11 -6.91 15.37
CA ILE A 79 -16.99 -5.95 16.06
C ILE A 79 -17.80 -6.65 17.17
N SER A 80 -18.18 -7.92 17.00
CA SER A 80 -18.87 -8.69 18.04
C SER A 80 -18.00 -8.99 19.27
N LEU A 81 -16.67 -8.95 19.11
CA LEU A 81 -15.70 -9.16 20.20
C LEU A 81 -15.39 -7.87 20.97
N MET A 82 -15.87 -6.71 20.49
CA MET A 82 -15.70 -5.42 21.17
C MET A 82 -16.66 -5.30 22.36
N GLU A 83 -16.23 -4.62 23.41
CA GLU A 83 -17.02 -4.44 24.62
C GLU A 83 -18.33 -3.69 24.36
N LYS A 84 -19.37 -4.03 25.13
CA LYS A 84 -20.69 -3.41 25.01
C LYS A 84 -20.57 -1.90 25.30
N GLY A 85 -20.92 -1.07 24.31
CA GLY A 85 -20.78 0.40 24.38
C GLY A 85 -19.53 0.95 23.67
N THR A 86 -18.65 0.10 23.15
CA THR A 86 -17.52 0.50 22.29
C THR A 86 -17.77 0.11 20.84
N GLY A 87 -17.32 0.91 19.86
CA GLY A 87 -17.43 0.61 18.43
C GLY A 87 -18.79 0.90 17.81
N GLU A 88 -19.55 1.85 18.35
CA GLU A 88 -20.82 2.31 17.76
C GLU A 88 -20.63 2.80 16.31
N ASP A 89 -19.65 3.68 16.08
CA ASP A 89 -19.29 4.16 14.74
C ASP A 89 -18.93 3.02 13.75
N LEU A 90 -18.29 1.96 14.24
CA LEU A 90 -17.96 0.78 13.43
C LEU A 90 -19.21 -0.05 13.08
N ARG A 91 -20.18 -0.13 13.99
CA ARG A 91 -21.47 -0.78 13.73
C ARG A 91 -22.26 0.02 12.70
N ASP A 92 -22.26 1.35 12.81
CA ASP A 92 -22.92 2.23 11.85
C ASP A 92 -22.30 2.12 10.46
N LEU A 93 -20.97 2.10 10.38
CA LEU A 93 -20.25 1.91 9.11
C LEU A 93 -20.53 0.51 8.51
N LEU A 94 -20.53 -0.53 9.34
CA LEU A 94 -20.90 -1.88 8.92
C LEU A 94 -22.35 -1.92 8.40
N GLU A 95 -23.31 -1.31 9.11
CA GLU A 95 -24.70 -1.26 8.70
C GLU A 95 -24.88 -0.51 7.37
N ARG A 96 -24.13 0.59 7.17
CA ARG A 96 -24.08 1.30 5.89
C ARG A 96 -23.59 0.40 4.75
N GLY A 97 -22.53 -0.38 4.98
CA GLY A 97 -22.03 -1.39 4.05
C GLY A 97 -23.05 -2.48 3.73
N VAL A 98 -23.75 -3.00 4.75
CA VAL A 98 -24.82 -4.00 4.61
C VAL A 98 -25.98 -3.46 3.76
N LYS A 99 -26.40 -2.20 3.98
CA LYS A 99 -27.44 -1.55 3.17
C LYS A 99 -27.05 -1.45 1.70
N LEU A 100 -25.79 -1.15 1.40
CA LEU A 100 -25.27 -1.13 0.03
C LEU A 100 -25.23 -2.55 -0.58
N TYR A 101 -24.80 -3.54 0.20
CA TYR A 101 -24.80 -4.94 -0.20
C TYR A 101 -26.20 -5.44 -0.56
N ARG A 102 -27.22 -5.16 0.26
CA ARG A 102 -28.62 -5.53 -0.03
C ARG A 102 -29.15 -4.88 -1.32
N LYS A 103 -28.87 -3.60 -1.52
CA LYS A 103 -29.22 -2.90 -2.77
C LYS A 103 -28.53 -3.53 -3.98
N ALA A 104 -27.30 -4.00 -3.81
CA ALA A 104 -26.56 -4.68 -4.85
C ALA A 104 -27.17 -6.04 -5.23
N THR A 105 -27.80 -6.74 -4.28
CA THR A 105 -28.49 -8.02 -4.52
C THR A 105 -29.90 -7.86 -5.09
N GLU A 106 -30.52 -6.68 -4.95
CA GLU A 106 -31.95 -6.45 -5.22
C GLU A 106 -32.25 -5.64 -6.51
N GLY A 107 -31.26 -5.06 -7.22
CA GLY A 107 -31.53 -4.06 -8.28
C GLY A 107 -30.64 -4.06 -9.53
N GLU A 108 -31.11 -3.34 -10.57
CA GLU A 108 -30.46 -3.22 -11.90
C GLU A 108 -29.13 -2.46 -11.89
N GLU A 109 -28.90 -1.56 -10.93
CA GLU A 109 -27.61 -0.87 -10.72
C GLU A 109 -26.60 -1.69 -9.88
N GLY A 110 -26.77 -3.01 -9.82
CA GLY A 110 -26.04 -3.92 -8.92
C GLY A 110 -24.53 -3.67 -8.87
N ASN A 111 -23.88 -3.47 -10.02
CA ASN A 111 -22.42 -3.28 -10.06
C ASN A 111 -21.90 -2.07 -9.28
N LYS A 112 -22.55 -0.91 -9.34
CA LYS A 112 -22.09 0.27 -8.59
C LYS A 112 -22.28 0.06 -7.09
N PHE A 113 -23.41 -0.54 -6.69
CA PHE A 113 -23.66 -0.88 -5.30
C PHE A 113 -22.71 -1.95 -4.77
N VAL A 114 -22.33 -2.94 -5.58
CA VAL A 114 -21.29 -3.93 -5.24
C VAL A 114 -19.97 -3.23 -4.91
N LEU A 115 -19.48 -2.34 -5.79
CA LEU A 115 -18.18 -1.68 -5.58
C LEU A 115 -18.20 -0.78 -4.34
N ARG A 116 -19.28 -0.02 -4.14
CA ARG A 116 -19.48 0.80 -2.93
C ARG A 116 -19.53 -0.08 -1.67
N ALA A 117 -20.25 -1.20 -1.72
CA ALA A 117 -20.35 -2.14 -0.61
C ALA A 117 -18.98 -2.74 -0.27
N ILE A 118 -18.20 -3.16 -1.27
CA ILE A 118 -16.83 -3.68 -1.07
C ILE A 118 -15.98 -2.65 -0.33
N GLY A 119 -15.94 -1.39 -0.81
CA GLY A 119 -15.11 -0.37 -0.18
C GLY A 119 -15.52 -0.07 1.27
N VAL A 120 -16.83 0.10 1.54
CA VAL A 120 -17.32 0.37 2.90
C VAL A 120 -17.12 -0.81 3.84
N LEU A 121 -17.40 -2.05 3.40
CA LEU A 121 -17.27 -3.24 4.23
C LEU A 121 -15.80 -3.60 4.48
N ARG A 122 -14.93 -3.41 3.49
CA ARG A 122 -13.48 -3.58 3.66
C ARG A 122 -12.92 -2.53 4.62
N ALA A 123 -13.37 -1.28 4.55
CA ALA A 123 -13.00 -0.26 5.52
C ALA A 123 -13.44 -0.64 6.94
N ALA A 124 -14.68 -1.11 7.12
CA ALA A 124 -15.17 -1.57 8.42
C ALA A 124 -14.35 -2.74 8.98
N GLU A 125 -13.92 -3.67 8.12
CA GLU A 125 -13.01 -4.76 8.51
C GLU A 125 -11.68 -4.21 9.05
N HIS A 126 -10.98 -3.39 8.26
CA HIS A 126 -9.67 -2.87 8.64
C HIS A 126 -9.73 -1.97 9.88
N LEU A 127 -10.76 -1.13 10.02
CA LEU A 127 -10.95 -0.34 11.24
C LEU A 127 -11.25 -1.20 12.48
N SER A 128 -11.98 -2.30 12.31
CA SER A 128 -12.21 -3.25 13.40
C SER A 128 -10.92 -3.94 13.84
N LEU A 129 -10.04 -4.28 12.89
CA LEU A 129 -8.71 -4.82 13.17
C LEU A 129 -7.78 -3.78 13.81
N ALA A 130 -7.81 -2.53 13.33
CA ALA A 130 -7.11 -1.41 13.93
C ALA A 130 -7.50 -1.23 15.41
N GLY A 131 -8.81 -1.30 15.71
CA GLY A 131 -9.31 -1.29 17.08
C GLY A 131 -8.77 -2.43 17.95
N LEU A 132 -8.62 -3.64 17.39
CA LEU A 132 -7.97 -4.75 18.10
C LEU A 132 -6.48 -4.50 18.35
N TYR A 133 -5.75 -3.99 17.37
CA TYR A 133 -4.34 -3.65 17.54
C TYR A 133 -4.17 -2.57 18.60
N ALA A 134 -4.99 -1.51 18.59
CA ALA A 134 -4.96 -0.45 19.59
C ALA A 134 -5.33 -0.91 21.01
N ALA A 135 -6.29 -1.83 21.15
CA ALA A 135 -6.80 -2.24 22.46
C ALA A 135 -6.03 -3.38 23.13
N ARG A 136 -5.31 -4.22 22.36
CA ARG A 136 -4.82 -5.52 22.85
C ARG A 136 -3.36 -5.83 22.54
N ASP A 137 -2.44 -4.94 22.89
CA ASP A 137 -0.98 -5.12 22.73
C ASP A 137 -0.48 -6.50 23.14
N LYS A 138 -0.95 -7.02 24.29
CA LYS A 138 -0.54 -8.32 24.85
C LYS A 138 -1.08 -9.54 24.09
N HIS A 139 -2.11 -9.37 23.28
CA HIS A 139 -2.79 -10.46 22.54
C HIS A 139 -2.72 -10.27 21.03
N ARG A 140 -1.91 -9.33 20.53
CA ARG A 140 -1.66 -9.17 19.10
C ARG A 140 -1.13 -10.48 18.52
N GLN A 141 -1.65 -10.87 17.36
CA GLN A 141 -1.13 -12.03 16.65
C GLN A 141 0.32 -11.75 16.25
N LYS A 142 1.20 -12.75 16.39
CA LYS A 142 2.59 -12.67 15.91
C LYS A 142 2.61 -12.87 14.40
N VAL A 143 2.23 -11.83 13.67
CA VAL A 143 2.32 -11.76 12.21
C VAL A 143 3.48 -10.86 11.80
N ALA A 144 4.06 -11.13 10.63
CA ALA A 144 5.16 -10.32 10.11
C ALA A 144 4.68 -8.89 9.88
N SER A 145 5.40 -7.91 10.43
CA SER A 145 5.08 -6.50 10.23
C SER A 145 5.25 -6.10 8.76
N PRO A 146 4.36 -5.24 8.24
CA PRO A 146 4.57 -4.63 6.93
C PRO A 146 5.88 -3.84 6.95
N THR A 147 6.62 -3.85 5.84
CA THR A 147 7.88 -3.10 5.78
C THR A 147 7.56 -1.60 5.70
N PRO A 148 8.39 -0.73 6.32
CA PRO A 148 8.16 0.71 6.30
C PRO A 148 8.06 1.29 4.89
N GLU A 149 8.88 0.80 3.95
CA GLU A 149 8.90 1.27 2.56
C GLU A 149 7.60 0.91 1.83
N TRP A 150 7.05 -0.27 2.14
CA TRP A 150 5.78 -0.71 1.57
C TRP A 150 4.64 0.15 2.11
N LEU A 151 4.62 0.41 3.42
CA LEU A 151 3.58 1.22 4.06
C LEU A 151 3.61 2.66 3.54
N GLN A 152 4.79 3.29 3.47
CA GLN A 152 4.95 4.64 2.91
C GLN A 152 4.49 4.73 1.46
N LYS A 153 4.85 3.74 0.62
CA LYS A 153 4.38 3.69 -0.76
C LYS A 153 2.86 3.61 -0.84
N PHE A 154 2.26 2.78 0.00
CA PHE A 154 0.82 2.58 0.02
C PHE A 154 0.06 3.82 0.51
N ILE A 155 0.55 4.47 1.58
CA ILE A 155 0.01 5.73 2.08
C ILE A 155 0.06 6.80 0.98
N ALA A 156 1.20 6.97 0.30
CA ALA A 156 1.32 7.93 -0.79
C ALA A 156 0.37 7.65 -1.97
N GLU A 157 0.10 6.38 -2.27
CA GLU A 157 -0.90 6.00 -3.29
C GLU A 157 -2.32 6.36 -2.85
N ALA A 158 -2.68 6.12 -1.58
CA ALA A 158 -3.98 6.47 -1.03
C ALA A 158 -4.20 7.99 -0.95
N ASP A 159 -3.16 8.74 -0.57
CA ASP A 159 -3.15 10.21 -0.52
C ASP A 159 -3.44 10.80 -1.90
N HIS A 160 -2.71 10.34 -2.91
CA HIS A 160 -2.91 10.80 -4.29
C HIS A 160 -4.31 10.46 -4.85
N ARG A 161 -4.94 9.38 -4.39
CA ARG A 161 -6.33 9.07 -4.73
C ARG A 161 -7.28 10.04 -4.04
N LEU A 162 -7.02 10.37 -2.78
CA LEU A 162 -7.81 11.31 -2.00
C LEU A 162 -7.83 12.71 -2.63
N GLU A 163 -6.68 13.20 -3.11
CA GLU A 163 -6.59 14.46 -3.87
C GLU A 163 -7.51 14.47 -5.11
N LYS A 164 -7.60 13.35 -5.83
CA LYS A 164 -8.48 13.23 -7.01
C LYS A 164 -9.95 13.24 -6.63
N ILE A 165 -10.28 12.62 -5.49
CA ILE A 165 -11.64 12.58 -4.92
C ILE A 165 -12.01 13.97 -4.37
N GLU A 166 -11.03 14.80 -4.00
CA GLU A 166 -11.27 16.08 -3.37
C GLU A 166 -12.20 16.97 -4.22
N HIS A 167 -11.97 16.98 -5.53
CA HIS A 167 -12.72 17.81 -6.47
C HIS A 167 -13.78 17.04 -7.26
N ALA A 168 -13.99 15.75 -6.95
CA ALA A 168 -14.99 14.92 -7.60
C ALA A 168 -16.38 15.13 -6.99
N GLU A 169 -17.44 14.87 -7.77
CA GLU A 169 -18.80 14.81 -7.25
C GLU A 169 -18.93 13.60 -6.32
N ARG A 170 -19.06 13.87 -5.03
CA ARG A 170 -19.24 12.84 -3.99
C ARG A 170 -20.73 12.66 -3.76
N GLY A 171 -21.19 11.41 -3.73
CA GLY A 171 -22.59 11.09 -3.54
C GLY A 171 -23.00 11.26 -2.08
N LYS A 172 -23.66 10.24 -1.52
CA LYS A 172 -24.07 10.24 -0.11
C LYS A 172 -22.89 10.00 0.84
N GLY A 173 -21.70 9.67 0.32
CA GLY A 173 -20.43 9.41 1.00
C GLY A 173 -19.62 10.63 1.44
N THR A 174 -20.13 11.85 1.22
CA THR A 174 -19.42 13.11 1.52
C THR A 174 -18.91 13.19 2.96
N ASP A 175 -19.65 12.62 3.91
CA ASP A 175 -19.31 12.54 5.33
C ASP A 175 -18.09 11.67 5.64
N LEU A 176 -17.79 10.67 4.79
CA LEU A 176 -16.66 9.76 4.99
C LEU A 176 -15.35 10.28 4.40
N PHE A 177 -15.39 11.33 3.57
CA PHE A 177 -14.17 11.95 3.05
C PHE A 177 -13.26 12.50 4.17
N PRO A 178 -13.73 13.37 5.10
CA PRO A 178 -12.90 13.85 6.19
C PRO A 178 -12.42 12.72 7.11
N VAL A 179 -13.21 11.67 7.30
CA VAL A 179 -12.77 10.46 8.02
C VAL A 179 -11.60 9.79 7.30
N THR A 180 -11.67 9.68 5.97
CA THR A 180 -10.60 9.08 5.15
C THR A 180 -9.29 9.88 5.26
N VAL A 181 -9.38 11.22 5.23
CA VAL A 181 -8.23 12.12 5.44
C VAL A 181 -7.59 11.86 6.81
N GLU A 182 -8.41 11.82 7.87
CA GLU A 182 -7.90 11.65 9.23
C GLU A 182 -7.28 10.27 9.46
N LEU A 183 -7.86 9.20 8.88
CA LEU A 183 -7.28 7.85 8.93
C LEU A 183 -5.89 7.80 8.28
N LEU A 184 -5.72 8.46 7.14
CA LEU A 184 -4.44 8.49 6.45
C LEU A 184 -3.40 9.30 7.25
N ARG A 185 -3.81 10.44 7.80
CA ARG A 185 -2.97 11.25 8.69
C ARG A 185 -2.51 10.46 9.93
N GLN A 186 -3.39 9.64 10.52
CA GLN A 186 -3.03 8.77 11.65
C GLN A 186 -2.11 7.62 11.23
N ALA A 187 -2.29 7.08 10.03
CA ALA A 187 -1.41 6.04 9.49
C ALA A 187 0.02 6.54 9.22
N GLU A 188 0.18 7.84 8.92
CA GLU A 188 1.47 8.50 8.73
C GLU A 188 2.21 8.78 10.04
N ASP A 189 1.49 8.82 11.16
CA ASP A 189 2.08 9.15 12.45
C ASP A 189 3.05 8.05 12.90
N SER A 190 4.34 8.41 12.96
CA SER A 190 5.46 7.50 13.21
C SER A 190 5.45 6.87 14.60
N ASP A 191 4.61 7.37 15.50
CA ASP A 191 4.48 6.87 16.86
C ASP A 191 3.54 5.64 16.95
N HIS A 192 2.85 5.30 15.86
CA HIS A 192 1.92 4.17 15.83
C HIS A 192 2.63 2.83 15.58
N ASP A 193 2.06 1.76 16.13
CA ASP A 193 2.47 0.40 15.79
C ASP A 193 2.30 0.15 14.28
N ALA A 194 3.27 -0.52 13.65
CA ALA A 194 3.28 -0.72 12.19
C ALA A 194 2.04 -1.46 11.66
N HIS A 195 1.44 -2.36 12.45
CA HIS A 195 0.20 -3.03 12.06
C HIS A 195 -0.99 -2.10 12.21
N LEU A 196 -1.05 -1.30 13.28
CA LEU A 196 -2.08 -0.27 13.43
C LEU A 196 -2.06 0.70 12.24
N ALA A 197 -0.89 1.26 11.92
CA ALA A 197 -0.72 2.17 10.79
C ALA A 197 -1.13 1.51 9.46
N PHE A 198 -0.79 0.24 9.27
CA PHE A 198 -1.23 -0.54 8.11
C PHE A 198 -2.75 -0.68 8.03
N GLU A 199 -3.41 -1.07 9.12
CA GLU A 199 -4.86 -1.24 9.12
C GLU A 199 -5.57 0.10 8.86
N LEU A 200 -5.07 1.20 9.41
CA LEU A 200 -5.60 2.54 9.14
C LEU A 200 -5.43 2.95 7.67
N ALA A 201 -4.24 2.71 7.08
CA ALA A 201 -4.00 2.99 5.67
C ALA A 201 -4.89 2.14 4.75
N MET A 202 -5.09 0.86 5.08
CA MET A 202 -5.98 -0.04 4.34
C MET A 202 -7.45 0.35 4.45
N ALA A 203 -7.88 0.85 5.61
CA ALA A 203 -9.21 1.42 5.78
C ALA A 203 -9.40 2.68 4.91
N ALA A 204 -8.42 3.59 4.91
CA ALA A 204 -8.44 4.80 4.09
C ALA A 204 -8.51 4.46 2.58
N ASP A 205 -7.66 3.53 2.11
CA ASP A 205 -7.68 3.04 0.72
C ASP A 205 -9.05 2.48 0.30
N ALA A 206 -9.69 1.72 1.19
CA ALA A 206 -10.99 1.13 0.95
C ALA A 206 -12.12 2.18 0.89
N LEU A 207 -12.05 3.22 1.72
CA LEU A 207 -12.97 4.36 1.63
C LEU A 207 -12.74 5.19 0.37
N CYS A 208 -11.48 5.45 -0.02
CA CYS A 208 -11.16 6.07 -1.30
C CYS A 208 -11.80 5.29 -2.46
N PHE A 209 -11.70 3.96 -2.45
CA PHE A 209 -12.33 3.11 -3.45
C PHE A 209 -13.85 3.26 -3.48
N ALA A 210 -14.52 3.30 -2.33
CA ALA A 210 -15.96 3.50 -2.30
C ALA A 210 -16.36 4.88 -2.85
N LEU A 211 -15.64 5.95 -2.47
CA LEU A 211 -15.88 7.33 -2.87
C LEU A 211 -15.67 7.54 -4.38
N GLU A 212 -14.61 6.98 -4.97
CA GLU A 212 -14.37 6.99 -6.42
C GLU A 212 -15.50 6.34 -7.22
N ASN A 213 -16.21 5.39 -6.61
CA ASN A 213 -17.37 4.72 -7.21
C ASN A 213 -18.70 5.43 -6.89
N GLY A 214 -18.64 6.67 -6.40
CA GLY A 214 -19.78 7.54 -6.16
C GLY A 214 -20.63 7.11 -4.98
N LEU A 215 -20.00 6.63 -3.90
CA LEU A 215 -20.66 6.45 -2.60
C LEU A 215 -21.39 7.73 -2.19
#